data_AF-A0A935QBW1-F1
#
_entry.id   AF-A0A935QBW1-F1
#
_cell.length_a   1.000
_cell.length_b   1.000
_cell.length_c   1.000
_cell.angle_alpha   90.00
_cell.angle_beta   90.00
_cell.angle_gamma   90.00
#
_symmetry.space_group_name_H-M   'P 1'
#
loop_
_entity.id
_entity.type
_entity.pdbx_description
1 polymer ?
#
loop_
_entity_poly.entity_id
_entity_poly.type
_entity_poly.pdbx_seq_one_letter_code
_entity_poly.pdbx_strand_id
1 'polypeptide(L)'
;MTSFGLGGVAYDQAQLIAIIRRPVRGDATVILAHHLIAAMLNVANGASDDIQDAIDDGNAFLAMYPLGSDPTDPARGQGLAIKDLLAAYNEMGCPDGPPPPTRPAAGRRTRQQLGRGELPLTR
;
A
#
# COMPACT_ATOMS: atom_id res chain seq x y z
N MET A 1 -4.61 -27.21 -0.54
CA MET A 1 -4.02 -26.11 -1.34
C MET A 1 -4.81 -24.88 -1.01
N THR A 2 -4.17 -23.85 -0.48
CA THR A 2 -4.85 -22.60 -0.09
C THR A 2 -4.92 -21.71 -1.33
N SER A 3 -6.14 -21.37 -1.76
CA SER A 3 -6.40 -20.43 -2.86
C SER A 3 -7.03 -19.17 -2.30
N PHE A 4 -6.56 -18.00 -2.74
CA PHE A 4 -7.08 -16.71 -2.30
C PHE A 4 -7.60 -15.90 -3.49
N GLY A 5 -8.72 -15.21 -3.27
CA GLY A 5 -9.24 -14.23 -4.21
C GLY A 5 -8.40 -12.96 -4.16
N LEU A 6 -7.98 -12.45 -5.31
CA LEU A 6 -7.39 -11.13 -5.46
C LEU A 6 -8.14 -10.41 -6.59
N GLY A 7 -8.93 -9.41 -6.24
CA GLY A 7 -9.75 -8.68 -7.23
C GLY A 7 -10.77 -9.58 -7.96
N GLY A 8 -11.31 -10.59 -7.27
CA GLY A 8 -12.27 -11.54 -7.84
C GLY A 8 -11.66 -12.68 -8.65
N VAL A 9 -10.32 -12.73 -8.78
CA VAL A 9 -9.62 -13.85 -9.43
C VAL A 9 -8.99 -14.74 -8.37
N ALA A 10 -9.20 -16.06 -8.47
CA ALA A 10 -8.59 -17.01 -7.57
C ALA A 10 -7.14 -17.29 -7.97
N TYR A 11 -6.22 -17.15 -7.01
CA TYR A 11 -4.80 -17.44 -7.16
C TYR A 11 -4.38 -18.50 -6.15
N ASP A 12 -3.48 -19.40 -6.57
CA ASP A 12 -2.79 -20.30 -5.66
C ASP A 12 -1.64 -19.57 -4.93
N GLN A 13 -1.12 -20.19 -3.87
CA GLN A 13 -0.02 -19.64 -3.09
C GLN A 13 1.24 -19.30 -3.92
N ALA A 14 1.59 -20.11 -4.91
CA ALA A 14 2.77 -19.89 -5.73
C ALA A 14 2.59 -18.67 -6.64
N GLN A 15 1.39 -18.48 -7.19
CA GLN A 15 1.00 -17.30 -7.96
C GLN A 15 1.01 -16.04 -7.10
N LEU A 16 0.49 -16.10 -5.88
CA LEU A 16 0.52 -14.98 -4.93
C LEU A 16 1.95 -14.56 -4.56
N ILE A 17 2.82 -15.52 -4.29
CA ILE A 17 4.26 -15.27 -4.06
C ILE A 17 4.90 -14.64 -5.30
N ALA A 18 4.54 -15.10 -6.50
CA ALA A 18 5.05 -14.50 -7.74
C ALA A 18 4.59 -13.05 -7.92
N ILE A 19 3.39 -12.69 -7.46
CA ILE A 19 2.89 -11.30 -7.45
C ILE A 19 3.70 -10.45 -6.48
N ILE A 20 3.92 -10.88 -5.23
CA ILE A 20 4.73 -10.15 -4.23
C ILE A 20 6.17 -9.90 -4.71
N ARG A 21 6.73 -10.80 -5.53
CA ARG A 21 8.09 -10.64 -6.09
C ARG A 21 8.16 -9.62 -7.23
N ARG A 22 7.04 -9.10 -7.73
CA ARG A 22 7.04 -8.11 -8.80
C ARG A 22 7.56 -6.76 -8.30
N PRO A 23 8.37 -6.04 -9.08
CA PRO A 23 8.78 -4.70 -8.73
C PRO A 23 7.57 -3.75 -8.78
N VAL A 24 7.37 -3.01 -7.69
CA VAL A 24 6.16 -2.20 -7.46
C VAL A 24 6.08 -0.95 -8.36
N ARG A 25 7.24 -0.36 -8.73
CA ARG A 25 7.38 0.80 -9.65
C ARG A 25 6.50 2.02 -9.36
N GLY A 26 5.89 2.11 -8.18
CA GLY A 26 5.01 3.22 -7.77
C GLY A 26 3.53 3.02 -8.09
N ASP A 27 3.14 1.90 -8.71
CA ASP A 27 1.76 1.58 -9.05
C ASP A 27 0.96 1.26 -7.79
N ALA A 28 -0.09 2.04 -7.51
CA ALA A 28 -0.89 1.90 -6.31
C ALA A 28 -1.58 0.52 -6.20
N THR A 29 -1.99 -0.09 -7.31
CA THR A 29 -2.58 -1.45 -7.31
C THR A 29 -1.57 -2.50 -6.92
N VAL A 30 -0.32 -2.35 -7.37
CA VAL A 30 0.76 -3.31 -7.03
C VAL A 30 1.21 -3.11 -5.59
N ILE A 31 1.32 -1.87 -5.10
CA ILE A 31 1.60 -1.60 -3.68
C ILE A 31 0.51 -2.22 -2.80
N LEU A 32 -0.76 -1.97 -3.11
CA LEU A 32 -1.90 -2.51 -2.36
C LEU A 32 -1.88 -4.05 -2.36
N ALA A 33 -1.71 -4.67 -3.53
CA ALA A 33 -1.71 -6.11 -3.65
C ALA A 33 -0.61 -6.78 -2.80
N HIS A 34 0.57 -6.18 -2.69
CA HIS A 34 1.63 -6.73 -1.84
C HIS A 34 1.19 -6.85 -0.38
N HIS A 35 0.60 -5.78 0.17
CA HIS A 35 0.15 -5.77 1.56
C HIS A 35 -1.12 -6.60 1.78
N LEU A 36 -2.03 -6.63 0.81
CA LEU A 36 -3.23 -7.46 0.84
C LEU A 36 -2.87 -8.94 0.91
N ILE A 37 -1.98 -9.40 0.01
CA ILE A 37 -1.54 -10.79 0.00
C ILE A 37 -0.83 -11.16 1.32
N ALA A 38 0.02 -10.27 1.85
CA ALA A 38 0.67 -10.50 3.14
C ALA A 38 -0.34 -10.66 4.28
N ALA A 39 -1.36 -9.80 4.36
CA ALA A 39 -2.38 -9.87 5.40
C ALA A 39 -3.21 -11.16 5.29
N MET A 40 -3.63 -11.52 4.07
CA MET A 40 -4.37 -12.76 3.82
C MET A 40 -3.57 -14.00 4.22
N LEU A 41 -2.27 -14.03 3.91
CA LEU A 41 -1.39 -15.13 4.32
C LEU A 41 -1.17 -15.17 5.83
N ASN A 42 -1.10 -14.02 6.50
CA ASN A 42 -0.97 -13.96 7.97
C ASN A 42 -2.23 -14.50 8.67
N VAL A 43 -3.41 -14.05 8.26
CA VAL A 43 -4.70 -14.55 8.79
C VAL A 43 -4.82 -16.06 8.55
N ALA A 44 -4.46 -16.54 7.36
CA ALA A 44 -4.48 -17.97 7.04
C ALA A 44 -3.51 -18.82 7.87
N ASN A 45 -2.45 -18.19 8.40
CA ASN A 45 -1.48 -18.82 9.30
C ASN A 45 -1.87 -18.68 10.78
N GLY A 46 -3.06 -18.15 11.10
CA GLY A 46 -3.60 -18.07 12.45
C GLY A 46 -3.32 -16.76 13.19
N ALA A 47 -2.93 -15.69 12.48
CA ALA A 47 -2.95 -14.34 13.05
C ALA A 47 -4.40 -13.83 13.25
N SER A 48 -4.57 -12.74 14.00
CA SER A 48 -5.90 -12.15 14.24
C SER A 48 -6.61 -11.81 12.93
N ASP A 49 -7.92 -12.06 12.86
CA ASP A 49 -8.80 -11.76 11.72
C ASP A 49 -9.46 -10.38 11.80
N ASP A 50 -9.10 -9.54 12.79
CA ASP A 50 -9.61 -8.16 12.95
C ASP A 50 -9.40 -7.26 11.71
N ILE A 51 -8.52 -7.66 10.79
CA ILE A 51 -8.21 -6.93 9.55
C ILE A 51 -9.12 -7.32 8.36
N GLN A 52 -10.10 -8.21 8.56
CA GLN A 52 -10.92 -8.76 7.48
C GLN A 52 -11.64 -7.69 6.64
N ASP A 53 -12.18 -6.64 7.26
CA ASP A 53 -12.83 -5.54 6.54
C ASP A 53 -11.87 -4.86 5.53
N ALA A 54 -10.60 -4.63 5.93
CA ALA A 54 -9.60 -4.04 5.04
C ALA A 54 -9.15 -5.00 3.93
N ILE A 55 -9.20 -6.32 4.18
CA ILE A 55 -8.95 -7.34 3.16
C ILE A 55 -10.06 -7.31 2.10
N ASP A 56 -11.32 -7.19 2.54
CA ASP A 56 -12.49 -7.14 1.65
C ASP A 56 -12.50 -5.86 0.81
N ASP A 57 -12.20 -4.70 1.43
CA ASP A 57 -12.03 -3.43 0.73
C ASP A 57 -10.89 -3.49 -0.31
N GLY A 58 -9.76 -4.10 0.05
CA GLY A 58 -8.64 -4.29 -0.88
C GLY A 58 -9.02 -5.17 -2.08
N ASN A 59 -9.81 -6.22 -1.85
CA ASN A 59 -10.34 -7.08 -2.91
C ASN A 59 -11.33 -6.35 -3.80
N ALA A 60 -12.26 -5.60 -3.23
CA ALA A 60 -13.21 -4.78 -3.99
C ALA A 60 -12.48 -3.74 -4.84
N PHE A 61 -11.46 -3.09 -4.29
CA PHE A 61 -10.64 -2.13 -5.02
C PHE A 61 -9.92 -2.78 -6.21
N LEU A 62 -9.28 -3.94 -6.02
CA LEU A 62 -8.56 -4.62 -7.11
C LEU A 62 -9.49 -5.26 -8.15
N ALA A 63 -10.75 -5.52 -7.81
CA ALA A 63 -11.77 -5.91 -8.79
C ALA A 63 -12.14 -4.73 -9.71
N MET A 64 -12.14 -3.51 -9.19
CA MET A 64 -12.42 -2.29 -9.96
C MET A 64 -11.18 -1.77 -10.71
N TYR A 65 -9.99 -1.90 -10.11
CA TYR A 65 -8.71 -1.47 -10.65
C TYR A 65 -7.75 -2.65 -10.72
N PRO A 66 -7.71 -3.36 -11.86
CA PRO A 66 -6.88 -4.56 -12.00
C PRO A 66 -5.39 -4.26 -11.74
N LEU A 67 -4.66 -5.31 -11.32
CA LEU A 67 -3.22 -5.24 -11.11
C LEU A 67 -2.49 -4.61 -12.32
N GLY A 68 -1.67 -3.61 -12.06
CA GLY A 68 -0.90 -2.92 -13.11
C GLY A 68 -1.64 -1.76 -13.78
N SER A 69 -2.87 -1.45 -13.35
CA SER A 69 -3.67 -0.37 -13.96
C SER A 69 -3.22 1.04 -13.57
N ASP A 70 -2.39 1.18 -12.53
CA ASP A 70 -1.88 2.44 -11.98
C ASP A 70 -2.91 3.61 -12.03
N PRO A 71 -4.02 3.51 -11.27
CA PRO A 71 -5.06 4.53 -11.31
C PRO A 71 -4.52 5.87 -10.80
N THR A 72 -5.08 6.96 -11.33
CA THR A 72 -4.78 8.32 -10.88
C THR A 72 -5.70 8.73 -9.72
N ASP A 73 -5.49 9.93 -9.16
CA ASP A 73 -6.38 10.47 -8.15
C ASP A 73 -7.82 10.64 -8.69
N PRO A 74 -8.87 10.42 -7.86
CA PRO A 74 -8.81 10.12 -6.42
C PRO A 74 -8.62 8.63 -6.08
N ALA A 75 -8.78 7.72 -7.04
CA ALA A 75 -8.71 6.27 -6.83
C ALA A 75 -7.34 5.83 -6.30
N ARG A 76 -6.26 6.45 -6.78
CA ARG A 76 -4.90 6.27 -6.23
C ARG A 76 -4.85 6.47 -4.73
N GLY A 77 -5.44 7.56 -4.24
CA GLY A 77 -5.49 7.88 -2.81
C GLY A 77 -6.27 6.85 -2.00
N GLN A 78 -7.39 6.36 -2.54
CA GLN A 78 -8.17 5.29 -1.90
C GLN A 78 -7.36 4.00 -1.77
N GLY A 79 -6.73 3.54 -2.86
CA GLY A 79 -5.89 2.34 -2.82
C GLY A 79 -4.73 2.45 -1.83
N LEU A 80 -4.10 3.62 -1.73
CA LEU A 80 -3.04 3.88 -0.75
C LEU A 80 -3.56 3.91 0.70
N ALA A 81 -4.76 4.43 0.94
CA ALA A 81 -5.36 4.44 2.28
C ALA A 81 -5.66 3.02 2.77
N ILE A 82 -6.25 2.16 1.93
CA ILE A 82 -6.47 0.74 2.26
C ILE A 82 -5.13 0.05 2.53
N LYS A 83 -4.13 0.31 1.68
CA LYS A 83 -2.78 -0.20 1.84
C LYS A 83 -2.16 0.17 3.19
N ASP A 84 -2.42 1.37 3.71
CA ASP A 84 -1.87 1.80 5.00
C ASP A 84 -2.46 1.03 6.19
N LEU A 85 -3.76 0.68 6.14
CA LEU A 85 -4.39 -0.21 7.13
C LEU A 85 -3.74 -1.60 7.12
N LEU A 86 -3.59 -2.18 5.91
CA LEU A 86 -2.98 -3.50 5.74
C LEU A 86 -1.50 -3.51 6.13
N ALA A 87 -0.77 -2.42 5.88
CA ALA A 87 0.62 -2.29 6.30
C ALA A 87 0.73 -2.24 7.83
N ALA A 88 -0.10 -1.45 8.50
CA ALA A 88 -0.11 -1.38 9.95
C ALA A 88 -0.29 -2.77 10.55
N TYR A 89 -1.25 -3.56 10.07
CA TYR A 89 -1.46 -4.94 10.51
C TYR A 89 -0.24 -5.84 10.28
N ASN A 90 0.34 -5.82 9.08
CA ASN A 90 1.50 -6.65 8.74
C ASN A 90 2.78 -6.27 9.50
N GLU A 91 2.86 -5.02 9.96
CA GLU A 91 4.00 -4.44 10.67
C GLU A 91 3.77 -4.38 12.20
N MET A 92 2.60 -4.85 12.69
CA MET A 92 2.40 -5.08 14.13
C MET A 92 3.33 -6.21 14.57
N GLY A 93 4.55 -5.82 14.96
CA GLY A 93 5.50 -6.73 15.57
C GLY A 93 4.97 -7.31 16.88
N CYS A 94 5.60 -8.38 17.36
CA CYS A 94 5.50 -8.79 18.76
C CYS A 94 5.64 -7.55 19.67
N PRO A 95 4.92 -7.46 20.79
CA PRO A 95 4.74 -6.23 21.58
C PRO A 95 6.02 -5.52 22.10
N ASP A 96 7.21 -6.09 21.89
CA ASP A 96 8.49 -5.57 22.36
C ASP A 96 9.35 -4.90 21.25
N GLY A 97 8.84 -4.74 20.03
CA GLY A 97 9.56 -4.09 18.93
C GLY A 97 9.38 -2.56 18.87
N PRO A 98 10.40 -1.76 18.51
CA PRO A 98 10.21 -0.33 18.28
C PRO A 98 9.23 -0.12 17.11
N PRO A 99 8.32 0.88 17.19
CA PRO A 99 7.37 1.14 16.12
C PRO A 99 8.12 1.42 14.80
N PRO A 100 7.58 0.99 13.64
CA PRO A 100 8.18 1.32 12.37
C PRO A 100 8.29 2.84 12.22
N PRO A 101 9.38 3.37 11.64
CA PRO A 101 9.52 4.80 11.44
C PRO A 101 8.37 5.27 10.55
N THR A 102 7.52 6.14 11.07
CA THR A 102 6.51 6.82 10.26
C THR A 102 7.26 7.57 9.17
N ARG A 103 7.18 7.10 7.92
CA ARG A 103 7.76 7.83 6.79
C ARG A 103 6.94 9.11 6.67
N PRO A 104 7.50 10.31 6.93
CA PRO A 104 6.73 11.53 6.78
C PRO A 104 6.22 11.58 5.35
N ALA A 105 4.93 11.89 5.19
CA ALA A 105 4.31 12.08 3.90
C ALA A 105 5.25 12.97 3.07
N ALA A 106 5.77 12.43 1.97
CA ALA A 106 6.69 13.16 1.10
C ALA A 106 5.98 14.46 0.72
N GLY A 107 6.45 15.57 1.28
CA GLY A 107 5.85 16.88 1.07
C GLY A 107 5.69 17.12 -0.42
N ARG A 108 4.46 17.42 -0.85
CA ARG A 108 4.19 17.93 -2.20
C ARG A 108 5.13 19.11 -2.39
N ARG A 109 6.19 18.94 -3.19
CA ARG A 109 7.02 20.05 -3.64
C ARG A 109 6.18 20.88 -4.60
N THR A 110 5.42 21.82 -4.07
CA THR A 110 4.74 22.84 -4.85
C THR A 110 5.83 23.70 -5.49
N ARG A 111 6.03 23.49 -6.78
CA ARG A 111 6.87 24.30 -7.66
C ARG A 111 6.13 25.61 -7.96
N GLN A 112 6.19 26.57 -7.04
CA GLN A 112 5.94 28.01 -7.20
C GLN A 112 6.77 28.64 -6.06
N GLN A 113 7.78 29.49 -6.25
CA GLN A 113 7.79 30.68 -7.07
C GLN A 113 9.26 31.13 -7.20
N LEU A 114 9.79 31.22 -8.43
CA LEU A 114 10.99 32.00 -8.70
C LEU A 114 10.61 33.47 -8.46
N GLY A 115 11.25 34.12 -7.48
CA GLY A 115 11.15 35.56 -7.23
C GLY A 115 12.52 36.08 -6.85
N ARG A 116 13.17 36.74 -7.81
CA ARG A 116 14.44 37.45 -7.66
C ARG A 116 14.27 38.70 -6.77
N GLY A 117 15.35 39.03 -6.07
CA GLY A 117 15.64 40.37 -5.55
C GLY A 117 15.46 40.50 -4.04
N GLU A 118 16.32 41.13 -3.24
CA GLU A 118 17.53 41.93 -3.43
C GLU A 118 18.30 41.90 -2.10
N LEU A 119 19.63 41.91 -2.16
CA LEU A 119 20.53 42.14 -1.02
C LEU A 119 20.54 43.64 -0.68
N PRO A 120 20.49 44.06 0.59
CA PRO A 120 21.11 45.32 0.98
C PRO A 120 22.47 45.03 1.62
N LEU A 121 23.52 45.38 0.89
CA LEU A 121 24.82 45.75 1.45
C LEU A 121 24.76 47.22 1.89
N THR A 122 25.62 47.53 2.87
CA THR A 122 26.14 48.86 3.26
C THR A 122 25.29 49.57 4.35
N ARG A 123 25.87 50.09 5.44
CA ARG A 123 27.20 50.71 5.61
C ARG A 123 27.76 50.53 7.01
#